data_AF-X1VV47-F1
#
_entry.id   AF-X1VV47-F1
#
_cell.length_a   1.000
_cell.length_b   1.000
_cell.length_c   1.000
_cell.angle_alpha   90.00
_cell.angle_beta   90.00
_cell.angle_gamma   90.00
#
_symmetry.space_group_name_H-M   'P 1'
#
loop_
_entity.id
_entity.type
_entity.pdbx_description
1 polymer ?
#
loop_
_entity_poly.entity_id
_entity_poly.type
_entity_poly.pdbx_seq_one_letter_code
_entity_poly.pdbx_strand_id
1 'polypeptide(L)'
;ASFGRREPKENAQMYMCGLLSDLERKNIESIAYRYDRDRGALQKFIGTAPWDHQPLQQELARQIGIEIGEDDGVIVFDPSGHKKCGCDSVGVQRQWLGRLGKVDNGQVGV
;
A
#
# COMPACT_ATOMS: atom_id res chain seq x y z
N ALA A 1 9.76 7.15 -15.03
CA ALA A 1 8.28 7.05 -14.97
C ALA A 1 7.91 5.66 -14.46
N SER A 2 7.30 5.56 -13.27
CA SER A 2 7.14 4.31 -12.50
C SER A 2 6.46 3.14 -13.19
N PHE A 3 5.55 3.40 -14.14
CA PHE A 3 4.72 2.36 -14.74
C PHE A 3 4.99 2.10 -16.23
N GLY A 4 5.93 2.83 -16.86
CA GLY A 4 6.32 2.62 -18.26
C GLY A 4 5.14 2.55 -19.25
N ARG A 5 4.75 1.30 -19.59
CA ARG A 5 3.65 0.92 -20.49
C ARG A 5 2.27 1.43 -20.02
N ARG A 6 1.28 1.36 -20.91
CA ARG A 6 -0.10 1.79 -20.65
C ARG A 6 -0.84 0.87 -19.68
N GLU A 7 -0.78 -0.45 -19.90
CA GLU A 7 -1.54 -1.43 -19.10
C GLU A 7 -1.24 -1.36 -17.58
N PRO A 8 0.02 -1.26 -17.12
CA PRO A 8 0.30 -1.14 -15.68
C PRO A 8 -0.25 0.16 -15.06
N LYS A 9 -0.33 1.26 -15.83
CA LYS A 9 -0.95 2.52 -15.37
C LYS A 9 -2.45 2.35 -15.17
N GLU A 10 -3.13 1.70 -16.12
CA GLU A 10 -4.56 1.41 -16.03
C GLU A 10 -4.85 0.49 -14.83
N ASN A 11 -4.04 -0.55 -14.64
CA ASN A 11 -4.15 -1.44 -13.47
C ASN A 11 -3.91 -0.71 -12.16
N ALA A 12 -2.91 0.19 -12.09
CA ALA A 12 -2.66 1.01 -10.91
C ALA A 12 -3.86 1.91 -10.58
N GLN A 13 -4.40 2.61 -11.58
CA GLN A 13 -5.56 3.46 -11.41
C GLN A 13 -6.78 2.68 -10.93
N MET A 14 -7.08 1.54 -11.57
CA MET A 14 -8.19 0.67 -11.20
C MET A 14 -8.05 0.14 -9.77
N TYR A 15 -6.84 -0.29 -9.39
CA TYR A 15 -6.56 -0.76 -8.04
C TYR A 15 -6.79 0.35 -7.01
N MET A 16 -6.24 1.55 -7.24
CA MET A 16 -6.42 2.70 -6.35
C MET A 16 -7.89 3.11 -6.21
N CYS A 17 -8.62 3.23 -7.33
CA CYS A 17 -10.04 3.55 -7.29
C CYS A 17 -10.84 2.45 -6.58
N GLY A 18 -10.46 1.18 -6.74
CA GLY A 18 -11.03 0.06 -5.99
C GLY A 18 -10.80 0.17 -4.48
N LEU A 19 -9.57 0.50 -4.05
CA LEU A 19 -9.25 0.73 -2.64
C LEU A 19 -10.00 1.94 -2.04
N LEU A 20 -10.29 2.96 -2.84
CA LEU A 20 -11.02 4.17 -2.41
C LEU A 20 -12.53 4.05 -2.58
N SER A 21 -13.03 2.95 -3.14
CA SER A 21 -14.46 2.72 -3.33
C SER A 21 -15.19 2.28 -2.06
N ASP A 22 -16.51 2.13 -2.21
CA ASP A 22 -17.46 1.59 -1.24
C ASP A 22 -17.48 0.06 -1.16
N LEU A 23 -16.54 -0.63 -1.81
CA LEU A 23 -16.40 -2.09 -1.67
C LEU A 23 -16.18 -2.47 -0.20
N GLU A 24 -17.06 -3.32 0.33
CA GLU A 24 -16.95 -3.87 1.69
C GLU A 24 -15.64 -4.64 1.87
N ARG A 25 -15.29 -5.48 0.89
CA ARG A 25 -14.04 -6.24 0.87
C ARG A 25 -13.11 -5.72 -0.22
N LYS A 26 -12.02 -5.06 0.20
CA LYS A 26 -11.03 -4.44 -0.68
C LYS A 26 -9.88 -5.39 -1.00
N ASN A 27 -10.19 -6.50 -1.66
CA ASN A 27 -9.20 -7.43 -2.18
C ASN A 27 -9.13 -7.34 -3.73
N ILE A 28 -8.11 -7.97 -4.34
CA ILE A 28 -7.88 -7.90 -5.80
C ILE A 28 -9.08 -8.44 -6.58
N GLU A 29 -9.72 -9.50 -6.09
CA GLU A 29 -10.86 -10.14 -6.75
C GLU A 29 -12.10 -9.24 -6.76
N SER A 30 -12.50 -8.71 -5.61
CA SER A 30 -13.62 -7.79 -5.48
C SER A 30 -13.41 -6.51 -6.30
N ILE A 31 -12.17 -5.99 -6.34
CA ILE A 31 -11.83 -4.84 -7.17
C ILE A 31 -11.94 -5.20 -8.66
N ALA A 32 -11.37 -6.33 -9.10
CA ALA A 32 -11.45 -6.76 -10.49
C ALA A 32 -12.91 -6.96 -10.95
N TYR A 33 -13.76 -7.55 -10.11
CA TYR A 33 -15.18 -7.72 -10.40
C TYR A 33 -15.93 -6.41 -10.53
N ARG A 34 -15.63 -5.40 -9.70
CA ARG A 34 -16.26 -4.08 -9.81
C ARG A 34 -16.06 -3.44 -11.18
N TYR A 35 -14.90 -3.66 -11.79
CA TYR A 35 -14.53 -3.06 -13.08
C TYR A 35 -14.77 -3.98 -14.28
N ASP A 36 -15.40 -5.15 -14.07
CA ASP A 36 -15.59 -6.19 -15.09
C ASP A 36 -14.28 -6.58 -15.79
N ARG A 37 -13.26 -6.90 -14.99
CA ARG A 37 -11.91 -7.20 -15.47
C ARG A 37 -11.42 -8.55 -15.00
N ASP A 38 -10.52 -9.12 -15.80
CA ASP A 38 -9.81 -10.33 -15.42
C ASP A 38 -8.98 -10.08 -14.14
N ARG A 39 -9.23 -10.91 -13.13
CA ARG A 39 -8.52 -10.89 -11.86
C ARG A 39 -7.03 -11.18 -12.04
N GLY A 40 -6.67 -12.07 -12.97
CA GLY A 40 -5.30 -12.52 -13.20
C GLY A 40 -4.35 -11.38 -13.58
N ALA A 41 -4.81 -10.48 -14.46
CA ALA A 41 -4.04 -9.29 -14.85
C ALA A 41 -3.72 -8.39 -13.65
N LEU A 42 -4.71 -8.06 -12.81
CA LEU A 42 -4.53 -7.20 -11.64
C LEU A 42 -3.69 -7.89 -10.55
N GLN A 43 -3.89 -9.19 -10.36
CA GLN A 43 -3.10 -9.99 -9.42
C GLN A 43 -1.63 -10.07 -9.83
N LYS A 44 -1.34 -10.27 -11.11
CA LYS A 44 0.03 -10.27 -11.63
C LYS A 44 0.68 -8.90 -11.47
N PHE A 45 -0.07 -7.83 -11.76
CA PHE A 45 0.41 -6.46 -11.62
C PHE A 45 0.83 -6.12 -10.18
N ILE A 46 -0.04 -6.39 -9.19
CA ILE A 46 0.27 -6.08 -7.79
C ILE A 46 1.29 -7.05 -7.20
N GLY A 47 1.22 -8.34 -7.55
CA GLY A 47 2.01 -9.37 -6.90
C GLY A 47 3.44 -9.54 -7.43
N THR A 48 3.62 -9.48 -8.75
CA THR A 48 4.88 -9.95 -9.37
C THR A 48 5.45 -9.06 -10.47
N ALA A 49 4.64 -8.17 -11.04
CA ALA A 49 5.10 -7.33 -12.12
C ALA A 49 6.18 -6.37 -11.61
N PRO A 50 7.29 -6.16 -12.35
CA PRO A 50 8.28 -5.18 -11.97
C PRO A 50 7.72 -3.77 -12.23
N TRP A 51 7.76 -2.93 -11.20
CA TRP A 51 7.52 -1.50 -11.31
C TRP A 51 8.42 -0.76 -10.33
N ASP A 52 8.86 0.43 -10.73
CA ASP A 52 9.74 1.26 -9.91
C ASP A 52 8.88 2.13 -8.98
N HIS A 53 8.89 1.80 -7.70
CA HIS A 53 8.10 2.48 -6.67
C HIS A 53 8.72 3.80 -6.19
N GLN A 54 10.04 3.98 -6.35
CA GLN A 54 10.73 5.13 -5.79
C GLN A 54 10.21 6.47 -6.33
N PRO A 55 9.93 6.64 -7.63
CA PRO A 55 9.41 7.91 -8.14
C PRO A 55 8.00 8.23 -7.62
N LEU A 56 7.18 7.22 -7.28
CA LEU A 56 5.86 7.46 -6.69
C LEU A 56 5.98 7.95 -5.24
N GLN A 57 6.89 7.36 -4.47
CA GLN A 57 7.15 7.81 -3.09
C GLN A 57 7.72 9.22 -3.07
N GLN A 58 8.64 9.55 -3.98
CA GLN A 58 9.19 10.90 -4.14
C GLN A 58 8.11 11.91 -4.52
N GLU A 59 7.23 11.55 -5.45
CA GLU A 59 6.12 12.43 -5.84
C GLU A 59 5.14 12.64 -4.69
N LEU A 60 4.81 11.60 -3.92
CA LEU A 60 3.98 11.74 -2.72
C LEU A 60 4.62 12.66 -1.68
N ALA A 61 5.91 12.48 -1.38
CA ALA A 61 6.64 13.34 -0.45
C ALA A 61 6.67 14.80 -0.94
N ARG A 62 6.88 15.03 -2.24
CA ARG A 62 6.83 16.35 -2.86
C ARG A 62 5.45 17.00 -2.72
N GLN A 63 4.37 16.25 -2.97
CA GLN A 63 3.00 16.74 -2.83
C GLN A 63 2.68 17.11 -1.38
N ILE A 64 3.05 16.26 -0.42
CA ILE A 64 2.89 16.53 1.01
C ILE A 64 3.63 17.82 1.40
N GLY A 65 4.89 17.96 0.98
CA GLY A 65 5.68 19.16 1.27
C GLY A 65 5.12 20.44 0.68
N ILE A 66 4.41 20.37 -0.45
CA ILE A 66 3.76 21.55 -1.06
C ILE A 66 2.44 21.87 -0.37
N GLU A 67 1.64 20.86 -0.04
CA GLU A 67 0.28 21.05 0.45
C GLU A 67 0.23 21.42 1.94
N ILE A 68 1.12 20.84 2.75
CA ILE A 68 1.09 20.97 4.22
C ILE A 68 2.47 21.26 4.83
N GLY A 69 3.50 21.52 4.02
CA GLY A 69 4.83 21.84 4.52
C GLY A 69 4.90 23.26 5.08
N GLU A 70 5.51 23.41 6.25
CA GLU A 70 5.76 24.69 6.92
C GLU A 70 7.24 24.76 7.34
N ASP A 71 7.81 25.97 7.35
CA ASP A 71 9.22 26.18 7.70
C ASP A 71 9.53 25.75 9.16
N ASP A 72 8.56 25.88 10.05
CA ASP A 72 8.58 25.45 11.46
C ASP A 72 7.79 24.16 11.71
N GLY A 73 7.40 23.45 10.65
CA GLY A 73 6.69 22.19 10.73
C GLY A 73 7.51 21.07 11.42
N VAL A 74 6.82 20.16 12.09
CA VAL A 74 7.44 19.01 12.78
C VAL A 74 6.99 17.71 12.14
N ILE A 75 7.94 16.81 11.88
CA ILE A 75 7.67 15.44 11.42
C ILE A 75 7.65 14.52 12.65
N VAL A 76 6.51 13.87 12.89
CA VAL A 76 6.33 12.92 13.99
C VAL A 76 6.33 11.51 13.42
N PHE A 77 7.22 10.66 13.92
CA PHE A 77 7.26 9.23 13.61
C PHE A 77 6.59 8.45 14.74
N ASP A 78 5.51 7.73 14.41
CA ASP A 78 4.79 6.88 15.35
C ASP A 78 4.70 5.44 14.81
N PRO A 79 5.48 4.49 15.35
CA PRO A 79 5.47 3.12 14.89
C PRO A 79 4.10 2.45 15.07
N SER A 80 3.55 1.94 13.98
CA SER A 80 2.24 1.28 13.97
C SER A 80 2.36 -0.24 13.80
N GLY A 81 1.92 -0.97 14.83
CA GLY A 81 1.91 -2.43 14.86
C GLY A 81 0.63 -3.05 14.28
N HIS A 82 0.79 -3.99 13.35
CA HIS A 82 -0.29 -4.74 12.71
C HIS A 82 -0.13 -6.24 12.98
N LYS A 83 -1.13 -6.85 13.65
CA LYS A 83 -1.12 -8.30 13.93
C LYS A 83 -1.14 -9.11 12.63
N LYS A 84 -0.36 -10.19 12.59
CA LYS A 84 -0.36 -11.15 11.47
C LYS A 84 -0.39 -12.58 11.98
N CYS A 85 -0.98 -13.46 11.19
CA CYS A 85 -0.92 -14.90 11.37
C CYS A 85 -0.05 -15.47 10.23
N GLY A 86 0.99 -16.24 10.55
CA GLY A 86 1.91 -16.83 9.57
C GLY A 86 3.22 -16.04 9.38
N CYS A 87 4.00 -16.47 8.38
CA CYS A 87 5.40 -16.05 8.16
C CYS A 87 5.66 -15.40 6.79
N ASP A 88 4.66 -15.35 5.90
CA ASP A 88 4.88 -14.96 4.50
C ASP A 88 4.76 -13.45 4.25
N SER A 89 4.28 -12.70 5.24
CA SER A 89 4.16 -11.23 5.13
C SER A 89 5.53 -10.57 5.38
N VAL A 90 5.94 -9.65 4.51
CA VAL A 90 7.24 -8.95 4.61
C VAL A 90 7.44 -8.31 5.99
N GLY A 91 8.54 -8.59 6.68
CA GLY A 91 8.81 -8.00 8.01
C GLY A 91 7.92 -8.53 9.14
N VAL A 92 7.19 -9.63 8.93
CA VAL A 92 6.47 -10.30 10.01
C VAL A 92 7.43 -11.04 10.94
N GLN A 93 7.28 -10.81 12.24
CA GLN A 93 8.05 -11.51 13.27
C GLN A 93 7.36 -11.36 14.63
N ARG A 94 7.85 -12.09 15.64
CA ARG A 94 7.47 -11.85 17.04
C ARG A 94 8.16 -10.58 17.53
N GLN A 95 7.37 -9.54 17.78
CA GLN A 95 7.87 -8.24 18.21
C GLN A 95 6.83 -7.50 19.06
N TRP A 96 7.25 -6.44 19.74
CA TRP A 96 6.34 -5.60 20.51
C TRP A 96 5.36 -4.89 19.58
N LEU A 97 4.05 -5.15 19.75
CA LEU A 97 3.00 -4.49 19.00
C LEU A 97 2.33 -3.46 19.91
N GLY A 98 2.72 -2.19 19.77
CA GLY A 98 2.27 -1.10 20.64
C GLY A 98 0.74 -1.04 20.81
N ARG A 99 0.00 -1.15 19.71
CA ARG A 99 -1.47 -1.18 19.71
C ARG A 99 -2.09 -2.35 20.48
N LEU A 100 -1.37 -3.47 20.62
CA LEU A 100 -1.82 -4.65 21.37
C LEU A 100 -1.24 -4.70 22.79
N GLY A 101 -0.27 -3.85 23.13
CA GLY A 101 0.37 -3.81 24.45
C GLY A 101 1.14 -5.08 24.82
N LYS A 102 1.63 -5.84 23.83
CA LYS A 102 2.32 -7.13 24.06
C LYS A 102 3.25 -7.51 22.92
N VAL A 103 4.14 -8.47 23.20
CA VAL A 103 4.89 -9.19 22.15
C VAL A 103 3.99 -10.22 21.49
N ASP A 104 3.77 -10.09 20.19
CA ASP A 104 2.99 -11.04 19.38
C ASP A 104 3.54 -11.06 17.94
N ASN A 105 3.02 -11.95 17.10
CA ASN A 105 3.40 -12.01 15.69
C ASN A 105 2.72 -10.87 14.91
N GLY A 106 3.53 -10.06 14.23
CA GLY A 106 3.02 -8.92 13.47
C GLY A 106 4.09 -8.19 12.70
N GLN A 107 3.67 -7.13 12.02
CA GLN A 107 4.53 -6.16 11.33
C GLN A 107 4.49 -4.84 12.11
N VAL A 108 5.61 -4.15 12.20
CA VAL A 108 5.68 -2.77 12.70
C VAL A 108 6.23 -1.91 11.58
N GLY A 109 5.45 -0.91 11.15
CA GLY A 109 5.89 0.12 10.23
C GLY A 109 6.18 1.41 11.00
N VAL A 110 7.12 2.21 10.51
CA VAL A 110 7.46 3.56 11.01
C VAL A 110 7.16 4.57 9.93
#